data_AF-A0A6B2TER6-F1
#
_entry.id   AF-A0A6B2TER6-F1
#
_cell.length_a   1.000
_cell.length_b   1.000
_cell.length_c   1.000
_cell.angle_alpha   90.00
_cell.angle_beta   90.00
_cell.angle_gamma   90.00
#
_symmetry.space_group_name_H-M   'P 1'
#
loop_
_entity.id
_entity.type
_entity.pdbx_description
1 polymer ?
#
loop_
_entity_poly.entity_id
_entity_poly.type
_entity_poly.pdbx_seq_one_letter_code
_entity_poly.pdbx_strand_id
1 'polypeptide(L)'
;MSDTPFGFGLPPEEPEDGDEGKKKESPGEGQRGGQGAGGPANPFGFGGFPGAGAGGPGGGDNPFAAMFGSMNPNDLGAAFQQLGQMLSYEGGPVNWDMAKDIARQTVSQGTADGVKDASVGPAERSAVQEAVRLADLWLDDATSLPSGSGTAVAWSRAEWVEATLPVWKELVDPVAERVGLAMGDVLPEEMQAMAGPLIGMMRSMGGAMFGQQIGHAVGVLAGEVVGSTDIGLPLGPSGKAALLPVNIETFGKDLGIDKNEVRLYLALREAAHQRLFAHVPWLRSHLFGAVEGYARGIKVDTAKLEDVVGQLDPQNPEQLQEALQQGMFQPEDTPAQKAALARLETALALVEGWVDAVVHAAAKPRLASADALRETLRRRRATGGPAEQTFATLIGLELRPRRLRDASRLWASLTDARGVDGRDGLWEHPDMLPTATDLDDPDGFVHREQLDFSELDKMLGEAAGGGAAKPDLKKDDGNGTEGDGKDDGDK
;
A
#
# COMPACT_ATOMS: atom_id res chain seq x y z
N MET A 1 -27.14 16.78 42.16
CA MET A 1 -26.82 16.02 43.37
C MET A 1 -26.62 14.59 42.92
N SER A 2 -25.39 14.24 42.54
CA SER A 2 -24.35 13.58 43.39
C SER A 2 -24.56 12.05 43.34
N ASP A 3 -23.61 11.16 43.03
CA ASP A 3 -22.15 11.15 43.18
C ASP A 3 -21.47 10.12 42.23
N THR A 4 -20.25 10.43 41.77
CA THR A 4 -19.13 9.51 41.49
C THR A 4 -18.16 9.60 42.70
N PRO A 5 -17.30 8.61 43.07
CA PRO A 5 -16.19 8.07 42.23
C PRO A 5 -15.68 6.64 42.61
N PHE A 6 -14.61 6.12 41.97
CA PHE A 6 -13.54 5.19 42.45
C PHE A 6 -12.71 4.75 41.21
N GLY A 7 -11.38 4.66 41.12
CA GLY A 7 -10.26 4.78 42.06
C GLY A 7 -9.16 3.76 41.67
N PHE A 8 -8.04 4.21 41.09
CA PHE A 8 -6.86 3.40 40.68
C PHE A 8 -6.01 2.95 41.89
N GLY A 9 -5.41 1.75 41.83
CA GLY A 9 -4.49 1.22 42.83
C GLY A 9 -3.22 0.60 42.21
N LEU A 10 -2.06 0.93 42.80
CA LEU A 10 -0.68 0.58 42.44
C LEU A 10 -0.28 -0.88 42.79
N PRO A 11 0.79 -1.44 42.18
CA PRO A 11 1.30 -2.79 42.46
C PRO A 11 2.26 -2.84 43.67
N PRO A 12 2.42 -4.00 44.34
CA PRO A 12 3.28 -4.15 45.52
C PRO A 12 4.74 -4.50 45.20
N GLU A 13 5.59 -4.14 46.17
CA GLU A 13 7.06 -4.20 46.26
C GLU A 13 7.66 -5.63 46.34
N GLU A 14 8.95 -5.69 46.01
CA GLU A 14 9.88 -6.82 46.14
C GLU A 14 10.13 -7.25 47.60
N PRO A 15 10.68 -8.45 47.83
CA PRO A 15 11.56 -8.67 48.97
C PRO A 15 13.02 -8.92 48.55
N GLU A 16 13.89 -8.16 49.20
CA GLU A 16 15.35 -8.34 49.35
C GLU A 16 15.64 -9.42 50.43
N ASP A 17 16.94 -9.75 50.60
CA ASP A 17 17.58 -10.80 51.45
C ASP A 17 17.80 -12.16 50.74
N GLY A 18 18.98 -12.77 50.67
CA GLY A 18 20.27 -12.50 51.28
C GLY A 18 21.06 -13.82 51.38
N ASP A 19 22.36 -13.75 51.10
CA ASP A 19 23.46 -14.52 51.73
C ASP A 19 24.06 -15.82 51.11
N GLU A 20 25.38 -15.71 50.93
CA GLU A 20 26.53 -16.64 50.95
C GLU A 20 26.55 -18.09 50.39
N GLY A 21 27.58 -18.36 49.56
CA GLY A 21 28.52 -19.45 49.90
C GLY A 21 29.07 -20.38 48.80
N LYS A 22 30.38 -20.19 48.50
CA LYS A 22 31.44 -21.20 48.22
C LYS A 22 31.61 -21.86 46.83
N LYS A 23 32.72 -21.43 46.19
CA LYS A 23 33.87 -22.20 45.63
C LYS A 23 33.68 -23.65 45.15
N LYS A 24 34.10 -23.91 43.90
CA LYS A 24 35.09 -24.97 43.49
C LYS A 24 35.42 -24.82 41.99
N GLU A 25 36.66 -24.46 41.67
CA GLU A 25 37.77 -25.34 41.19
C GLU A 25 37.73 -25.63 39.68
N SER A 26 38.65 -24.99 38.94
CA SER A 26 39.24 -25.47 37.67
C SER A 26 40.26 -26.60 37.96
N PRO A 27 40.71 -27.40 36.97
CA PRO A 27 41.86 -27.02 36.13
C PRO A 27 41.75 -27.48 34.66
N GLY A 28 42.36 -26.77 33.68
CA GLY A 28 43.68 -27.08 33.09
C GLY A 28 43.53 -28.09 31.92
N GLU A 29 44.18 -28.06 30.76
CA GLU A 29 45.32 -27.39 30.13
C GLU A 29 45.20 -27.65 28.61
N GLY A 30 45.86 -26.87 27.74
CA GLY A 30 45.90 -27.17 26.31
C GLY A 30 46.66 -26.15 25.47
N GLN A 31 47.97 -26.33 25.37
CA GLN A 31 49.00 -25.40 24.94
C GLN A 31 49.35 -25.47 23.43
N ARG A 32 49.70 -24.32 22.82
CA ARG A 32 50.71 -24.08 21.73
C ARG A 32 50.48 -22.66 21.18
N GLY A 33 51.42 -21.74 21.00
CA GLY A 33 52.88 -21.77 20.91
C GLY A 33 53.30 -21.13 19.57
N GLY A 34 54.04 -20.01 19.58
CA GLY A 34 54.73 -19.48 18.39
C GLY A 34 54.98 -17.96 18.37
N GLN A 35 56.21 -17.55 18.71
CA GLN A 35 56.79 -16.21 18.46
C GLN A 35 57.31 -16.09 17.02
N GLY A 36 57.38 -14.86 16.48
CA GLY A 36 58.37 -14.51 15.45
C GLY A 36 58.02 -13.42 14.45
N ALA A 37 58.49 -12.20 14.74
CA ALA A 37 59.18 -11.24 13.86
C ALA A 37 58.62 -10.76 12.50
N GLY A 38 58.75 -9.44 12.27
CA GLY A 38 59.14 -8.87 10.97
C GLY A 38 58.13 -7.91 10.32
N GLY A 39 58.47 -6.62 10.24
CA GLY A 39 57.77 -5.64 9.38
C GLY A 39 57.91 -5.97 7.88
N PRO A 40 57.24 -5.20 6.99
CA PRO A 40 57.80 -3.90 6.62
C PRO A 40 56.78 -2.76 6.43
N ALA A 41 57.34 -1.55 6.43
CA ALA A 41 56.71 -0.29 6.05
C ALA A 41 56.32 -0.25 4.57
N ASN A 42 55.30 0.56 4.25
CA ASN A 42 55.02 1.02 2.89
C ASN A 42 54.33 2.41 2.94
N PRO A 43 54.33 3.18 1.84
CA PRO A 43 55.17 4.37 1.76
C PRO A 43 54.43 5.52 1.06
N PHE A 44 53.74 6.38 1.81
CA PHE A 44 53.23 7.64 1.23
C PHE A 44 53.37 8.75 2.26
N GLY A 45 54.59 9.25 2.37
CA GLY A 45 54.90 10.52 3.00
C GLY A 45 54.96 11.63 1.96
N PHE A 46 54.04 12.59 2.07
CA PHE A 46 54.15 13.95 1.56
C PHE A 46 53.77 14.81 2.77
N GLY A 47 54.70 15.43 3.49
CA GLY A 47 55.66 16.41 3.01
C GLY A 47 55.17 17.77 3.47
N GLY A 48 55.58 18.19 4.68
CA GLY A 48 55.10 19.40 5.34
C GLY A 48 55.55 20.69 4.67
N PHE A 49 54.75 21.75 4.86
CA PHE A 49 55.15 23.14 4.66
C PHE A 49 55.16 23.88 6.01
N PRO A 50 56.17 24.73 6.29
CA PRO A 50 56.38 25.34 7.60
C PRO A 50 55.86 26.79 7.67
N GLY A 51 55.34 27.16 8.84
CA GLY A 51 55.42 28.53 9.36
C GLY A 51 54.27 29.50 9.05
N ALA A 52 53.40 29.71 10.04
CA ALA A 52 52.90 31.04 10.41
C ALA A 52 52.28 30.94 11.81
N GLY A 53 53.01 31.42 12.82
CA GLY A 53 52.42 31.73 14.12
C GLY A 53 51.71 33.08 14.04
N ALA A 54 50.51 33.16 14.59
CA ALA A 54 49.93 34.39 15.14
C ALA A 54 48.71 34.00 15.98
N GLY A 55 48.75 34.32 17.27
CA GLY A 55 47.60 34.19 18.15
C GLY A 55 46.48 35.13 17.75
N GLY A 56 45.26 34.68 17.95
CA GLY A 56 44.05 35.49 17.97
C GLY A 56 43.06 34.85 18.94
N PRO A 57 42.68 35.52 20.04
CA PRO A 57 41.60 35.05 20.90
C PRO A 57 40.27 35.56 20.34
N GLY A 58 39.34 34.63 20.12
CA GLY A 58 37.92 34.95 19.95
C GLY A 58 37.32 34.54 18.62
N GLY A 59 36.19 33.83 18.70
CA GLY A 59 35.21 33.81 17.61
C GLY A 59 34.53 32.47 17.40
N GLY A 60 33.38 32.28 18.06
CA GLY A 60 32.28 31.50 17.50
C GLY A 60 32.12 30.09 18.05
N ASP A 61 31.21 29.97 19.02
CA ASP A 61 30.48 28.74 19.30
C ASP A 61 29.96 28.15 17.98
N ASN A 62 30.61 27.10 17.48
CA ASN A 62 30.03 26.24 16.47
C ASN A 62 29.12 25.25 17.20
N PRO A 63 27.78 25.42 17.18
CA PRO A 63 26.86 24.49 17.83
C PRO A 63 27.03 23.06 17.30
N PHE A 64 27.50 22.93 16.07
CA PHE A 64 27.87 21.65 15.45
C PHE A 64 29.10 20.98 16.11
N ALA A 65 30.12 21.76 16.51
CA ALA A 65 31.31 21.22 17.17
C ALA A 65 31.04 20.84 18.63
N ALA A 66 30.14 21.56 19.31
CA ALA A 66 29.69 21.21 20.66
C ALA A 66 28.84 19.93 20.67
N MET A 67 27.99 19.73 19.66
CA MET A 67 27.19 18.51 19.49
C MET A 67 28.05 17.27 19.20
N PHE A 68 29.12 17.42 18.40
CA PHE A 68 30.06 16.35 18.07
C PHE A 68 31.10 16.10 19.18
N GLY A 69 31.36 17.07 20.07
CA GLY A 69 32.33 16.94 21.16
C GLY A 69 31.84 16.12 22.37
N SER A 70 30.53 15.93 22.52
CA SER A 70 29.92 15.23 23.66
C SER A 70 29.49 13.78 23.37
N MET A 71 29.72 13.26 22.16
CA MET A 71 29.37 11.89 21.80
C MET A 71 30.54 10.94 22.05
N ASN A 72 30.25 9.72 22.53
CA ASN A 72 31.27 8.69 22.69
C ASN A 72 31.93 8.36 21.33
N PRO A 73 33.25 8.12 21.28
CA PRO A 73 33.96 7.78 20.04
C PRO A 73 33.40 6.57 19.29
N ASN A 74 32.80 5.61 20.02
CA ASN A 74 32.16 4.43 19.43
C ASN A 74 30.79 4.75 18.79
N ASP A 75 30.00 5.63 19.41
CA ASP A 75 28.71 6.08 18.86
C ASP A 75 28.94 6.99 17.64
N LEU A 76 30.03 7.76 17.65
CA LEU A 76 30.49 8.56 16.52
C LEU A 76 30.89 7.72 15.31
N GLY A 77 31.56 6.58 15.54
CA GLY A 77 31.92 5.65 14.46
C GLY A 77 30.70 5.03 13.79
N ALA A 78 29.70 4.60 14.58
CA ALA A 78 28.44 4.08 14.06
C ALA A 78 27.62 5.15 13.33
N ALA A 79 27.53 6.36 13.89
CA ALA A 79 26.87 7.49 13.25
C ALA A 79 27.55 7.89 11.93
N PHE A 80 28.89 7.85 11.86
CA PHE A 80 29.62 8.16 10.64
C PHE A 80 29.49 7.05 9.57
N GLN A 81 29.37 5.79 9.96
CA GLN A 81 29.03 4.70 9.04
C GLN A 81 27.61 4.82 8.51
N GLN A 82 26.64 5.16 9.37
CA GLN A 82 25.25 5.39 8.97
C GLN A 82 25.13 6.61 8.04
N LEU A 83 25.80 7.71 8.37
CA LEU A 83 25.89 8.90 7.52
C LEU A 83 26.62 8.59 6.21
N GLY A 84 27.68 7.79 6.25
CA GLY A 84 28.42 7.34 5.07
C GLY A 84 27.54 6.49 4.14
N GLN A 85 26.74 5.56 4.69
CA GLN A 85 25.77 4.79 3.92
C GLN A 85 24.67 5.70 3.33
N MET A 86 24.18 6.67 4.09
CA MET A 86 23.18 7.65 3.67
C MET A 86 23.70 8.59 2.57
N LEU A 87 24.96 9.03 2.64
CA LEU A 87 25.60 9.88 1.64
C LEU A 87 26.09 9.11 0.40
N SER A 88 26.38 7.82 0.55
CA SER A 88 26.71 6.92 -0.57
C SER A 88 25.47 6.47 -1.37
N TYR A 89 24.28 6.77 -0.85
CA TYR A 89 23.04 6.50 -1.55
C TYR A 89 22.87 7.49 -2.72
N GLU A 90 23.30 7.07 -3.91
CA GLU A 90 23.00 7.72 -5.19
C GLU A 90 21.66 7.23 -5.79
N GLY A 91 20.75 6.70 -4.97
CA GLY A 91 19.52 6.09 -5.45
C GLY A 91 18.37 7.08 -5.65
N GLY A 92 17.27 6.55 -6.20
CA GLY A 92 16.07 7.28 -6.62
C GLY A 92 15.28 7.99 -5.51
N PRO A 93 14.00 8.31 -5.74
CA PRO A 93 13.20 9.17 -4.85
C PRO A 93 13.03 8.63 -3.43
N VAL A 94 13.25 7.33 -3.23
CA VAL A 94 13.08 6.62 -1.96
C VAL A 94 14.22 5.63 -1.73
N ASN A 95 14.84 5.67 -0.54
CA ASN A 95 15.81 4.67 -0.12
C ASN A 95 15.12 3.36 0.30
N TRP A 96 14.86 2.51 -0.70
CA TRP A 96 14.17 1.23 -0.53
C TRP A 96 14.99 0.16 0.21
N ASP A 97 16.32 0.23 0.20
CA ASP A 97 17.13 -0.70 0.99
C ASP A 97 16.97 -0.38 2.47
N MET A 98 17.01 0.90 2.83
CA MET A 98 16.72 1.34 4.19
C MET A 98 15.27 1.03 4.60
N ALA A 99 14.30 1.23 3.69
CA ALA A 99 12.91 0.87 3.96
C ALA A 99 12.74 -0.63 4.26
N LYS A 100 13.38 -1.49 3.46
CA LYS A 100 13.38 -2.94 3.69
C LYS A 100 13.99 -3.29 5.05
N ASP A 101 15.15 -2.72 5.37
CA ASP A 101 15.87 -3.05 6.60
C ASP A 101 15.07 -2.60 7.84
N ILE A 102 14.47 -1.42 7.81
CA ILE A 102 13.58 -0.93 8.86
C ILE A 102 12.34 -1.80 8.99
N ALA A 103 11.66 -2.13 7.88
CA ALA A 103 10.47 -2.98 7.92
C ALA A 103 10.78 -4.36 8.52
N ARG A 104 11.92 -4.96 8.14
CA ARG A 104 12.40 -6.23 8.70
C ARG A 104 12.76 -6.11 10.17
N GLN A 105 13.40 -5.01 10.56
CA GLN A 105 13.72 -4.74 11.96
C GLN A 105 12.45 -4.63 12.79
N THR A 106 11.44 -3.88 12.33
CA THR A 106 10.13 -3.75 13.00
C THR A 106 9.49 -5.11 13.25
N VAL A 107 9.38 -5.97 12.23
CA VAL A 107 8.75 -7.30 12.42
C VAL A 107 9.59 -8.24 13.30
N SER A 108 10.92 -8.09 13.30
CA SER A 108 11.81 -8.89 14.16
C SER A 108 11.72 -8.50 15.64
N GLN A 109 11.50 -7.22 15.93
CA GLN A 109 11.35 -6.69 17.29
C GLN A 109 9.97 -7.02 17.86
N GLY A 110 8.99 -7.21 16.98
CA GLY A 110 7.60 -7.51 17.32
C GLY A 110 6.70 -6.33 16.96
N THR A 111 5.47 -6.64 16.53
CA THR A 111 4.50 -5.62 16.14
C THR A 111 3.56 -5.26 17.29
N ALA A 112 2.53 -4.44 17.04
CA ALA A 112 1.60 -3.97 18.07
C ALA A 112 0.88 -5.10 18.83
N ASP A 113 0.81 -6.30 18.25
CA ASP A 113 0.29 -7.52 18.86
C ASP A 113 1.25 -8.19 19.87
N GLY A 114 2.48 -7.68 20.00
CA GLY A 114 3.53 -8.23 20.86
C GLY A 114 4.18 -9.51 20.34
N VAL A 115 3.80 -9.97 19.13
CA VAL A 115 4.34 -11.19 18.51
C VAL A 115 5.50 -10.82 17.61
N LYS A 116 6.59 -11.61 17.69
CA LYS A 116 7.78 -11.46 16.82
C LYS A 116 7.65 -12.32 15.57
N ASP A 117 8.34 -11.92 14.50
CA ASP A 117 8.40 -12.76 13.30
C ASP A 117 9.03 -14.13 13.58
N ALA A 118 8.55 -15.16 12.89
CA ALA A 118 9.00 -16.53 13.03
C ALA A 118 9.11 -17.20 11.65
N SER A 119 10.14 -18.02 11.48
CA SER A 119 10.35 -18.78 10.25
C SER A 119 9.21 -19.79 10.04
N VAL A 120 8.73 -19.91 8.80
CA VAL A 120 7.64 -20.81 8.47
C VAL A 120 8.13 -22.26 8.30
N GLY A 121 7.58 -23.15 9.12
CA GLY A 121 7.92 -24.57 9.14
C GLY A 121 7.23 -25.41 8.05
N PRO A 122 7.69 -26.66 7.80
CA PRO A 122 7.10 -27.53 6.77
C PRO A 122 5.61 -27.85 6.98
N ALA A 123 5.17 -28.00 8.22
CA ALA A 123 3.78 -28.28 8.55
C ALA A 123 2.87 -27.10 8.21
N GLU A 124 3.31 -25.87 8.47
CA GLU A 124 2.56 -24.65 8.16
C GLU A 124 2.47 -24.43 6.65
N ARG A 125 3.57 -24.67 5.92
CA ARG A 125 3.58 -24.63 4.45
C ARG A 125 2.57 -25.60 3.87
N SER A 126 2.55 -26.85 4.37
CA SER A 126 1.59 -27.87 3.93
C SER A 126 0.14 -27.49 4.26
N ALA A 127 -0.10 -26.95 5.46
CA ALA A 127 -1.44 -26.54 5.88
C ALA A 127 -1.99 -25.35 5.06
N VAL A 128 -1.13 -24.39 4.69
CA VAL A 128 -1.51 -23.29 3.80
C VAL A 128 -1.79 -23.80 2.39
N GLN A 129 -0.93 -24.66 1.83
CA GLN A 129 -1.14 -25.24 0.51
C GLN A 129 -2.47 -25.99 0.42
N GLU A 130 -2.77 -26.81 1.42
CA GLU A 130 -4.03 -27.55 1.47
C GLU A 130 -5.25 -26.64 1.63
N ALA A 131 -5.16 -25.62 2.50
CA ALA A 131 -6.24 -24.66 2.69
C ALA A 131 -6.54 -23.86 1.42
N VAL A 132 -5.52 -23.39 0.71
CA VAL A 132 -5.70 -22.66 -0.56
C VAL A 132 -6.24 -23.59 -1.65
N ARG A 133 -5.75 -24.82 -1.74
CA ARG A 133 -6.28 -25.83 -2.70
C ARG A 133 -7.75 -26.12 -2.46
N LEU A 134 -8.16 -26.28 -1.20
CA LEU A 134 -9.55 -26.52 -0.84
C LEU A 134 -10.42 -25.28 -1.08
N ALA A 135 -9.91 -24.10 -0.73
CA ALA A 135 -10.56 -22.82 -0.98
C ALA A 135 -10.84 -22.61 -2.47
N ASP A 136 -9.84 -22.87 -3.32
CA ASP A 136 -9.98 -22.76 -4.76
C ASP A 136 -11.09 -23.68 -5.29
N LEU A 137 -11.12 -24.95 -4.86
CA LEU A 137 -12.21 -25.87 -5.21
C LEU A 137 -13.59 -25.38 -4.77
N TRP A 138 -13.70 -24.76 -3.59
CA TRP A 138 -14.99 -24.27 -3.09
C TRP A 138 -15.50 -23.02 -3.82
N LEU A 139 -14.59 -22.26 -4.44
CA LEU A 139 -14.92 -21.07 -5.20
C LEU A 139 -15.49 -21.39 -6.58
N ASP A 140 -15.28 -22.60 -7.10
CA ASP A 140 -15.75 -23.02 -8.43
C ASP A 140 -17.28 -22.90 -8.59
N ASP A 141 -18.05 -23.13 -7.52
CA ASP A 141 -19.51 -22.98 -7.54
C ASP A 141 -19.96 -21.53 -7.28
N ALA A 142 -19.07 -20.66 -6.81
CA ALA A 142 -19.41 -19.33 -6.29
C ALA A 142 -19.10 -18.19 -7.26
N THR A 143 -18.27 -18.43 -8.27
CA THR A 143 -17.88 -17.45 -9.29
C THR A 143 -17.66 -18.13 -10.64
N SER A 144 -17.97 -17.42 -11.73
CA SER A 144 -17.65 -17.88 -13.10
C SER A 144 -16.17 -17.66 -13.45
N LEU A 145 -15.43 -16.88 -12.65
CA LEU A 145 -14.00 -16.67 -12.85
C LEU A 145 -13.23 -17.97 -12.55
N PRO A 146 -12.41 -18.47 -13.49
CA PRO A 146 -11.61 -19.66 -13.28
C PRO A 146 -10.61 -19.51 -12.12
N SER A 147 -10.04 -20.63 -11.67
CA SER A 147 -8.90 -20.61 -10.74
C SER A 147 -7.81 -19.64 -11.21
N GLY A 148 -7.34 -18.80 -10.30
CA GLY A 148 -6.35 -17.75 -10.56
C GLY A 148 -5.04 -17.94 -9.79
N SER A 149 -5.00 -18.82 -8.79
CA SER A 149 -3.78 -19.09 -8.03
C SER A 149 -2.94 -20.16 -8.71
N GLY A 150 -1.78 -19.79 -9.25
CA GLY A 150 -0.82 -20.76 -9.78
C GLY A 150 -0.09 -21.53 -8.69
N THR A 151 0.21 -20.88 -7.56
CA THR A 151 0.94 -21.48 -6.42
C THR A 151 0.46 -20.93 -5.08
N ALA A 152 0.37 -21.80 -4.07
CA ALA A 152 0.11 -21.41 -2.69
C ALA A 152 1.41 -21.33 -1.90
N VAL A 153 1.62 -20.23 -1.18
CA VAL A 153 2.85 -19.96 -0.41
C VAL A 153 2.51 -19.53 1.01
N ALA A 154 3.27 -20.04 1.97
CA ALA A 154 3.22 -19.57 3.35
C ALA A 154 4.45 -18.68 3.59
N TRP A 155 4.21 -17.46 4.09
CA TRP A 155 5.24 -16.46 4.34
C TRP A 155 5.35 -16.11 5.83
N SER A 156 6.57 -15.85 6.28
CA SER A 156 6.81 -15.07 7.49
C SER A 156 6.50 -13.60 7.22
N ARG A 157 6.46 -12.76 8.27
CA ARG A 157 6.28 -11.31 8.11
C ARG A 157 7.43 -10.71 7.29
N ALA A 158 8.68 -11.12 7.55
CA ALA A 158 9.83 -10.68 6.76
C ALA A 158 9.78 -11.16 5.30
N GLU A 159 9.35 -12.39 5.03
CA GLU A 159 9.15 -12.88 3.66
C GLU A 159 8.06 -12.08 2.93
N TRP A 160 6.97 -11.70 3.62
CA TRP A 160 5.93 -10.82 3.05
C TRP A 160 6.45 -9.42 2.74
N VAL A 161 7.24 -8.82 3.63
CA VAL A 161 7.90 -7.52 3.38
C VAL A 161 8.71 -7.62 2.08
N GLU A 162 9.62 -8.58 1.99
CA GLU A 162 10.48 -8.72 0.80
C GLU A 162 9.70 -9.00 -0.48
N ALA A 163 8.68 -9.86 -0.41
CA ALA A 163 7.87 -10.24 -1.56
C ALA A 163 6.97 -9.11 -2.11
N THR A 164 6.58 -8.15 -1.26
CA THR A 164 5.68 -7.05 -1.63
C THR A 164 6.39 -5.75 -1.99
N LEU A 165 7.67 -5.59 -1.63
CA LEU A 165 8.48 -4.41 -1.93
C LEU A 165 8.42 -3.94 -3.39
N PRO A 166 8.48 -4.81 -4.43
CA PRO A 166 8.40 -4.36 -5.81
C PRO A 166 7.10 -3.60 -6.13
N VAL A 167 5.99 -3.97 -5.51
CA VAL A 167 4.70 -3.30 -5.72
C VAL A 167 4.62 -2.00 -4.94
N TRP A 168 5.18 -1.96 -3.72
CA TRP A 168 5.30 -0.71 -2.97
C TRP A 168 6.13 0.34 -3.72
N LYS A 169 7.21 -0.08 -4.39
CA LYS A 169 8.01 0.79 -5.28
C LYS A 169 7.15 1.43 -6.36
N GLU A 170 6.38 0.62 -7.08
CA GLU A 170 5.49 1.10 -8.16
C GLU A 170 4.43 2.10 -7.66
N LEU A 171 3.92 1.92 -6.44
CA LEU A 171 2.90 2.79 -5.85
C LEU A 171 3.47 4.10 -5.28
N VAL A 172 4.66 4.05 -4.67
CA VAL A 172 5.19 5.17 -3.88
C VAL A 172 6.21 6.01 -4.65
N ASP A 173 7.01 5.42 -5.55
CA ASP A 173 8.02 6.18 -6.30
C ASP A 173 7.42 7.37 -7.07
N PRO A 174 6.28 7.24 -7.79
CA PRO A 174 5.68 8.38 -8.50
C PRO A 174 5.24 9.51 -7.55
N VAL A 175 4.84 9.17 -6.33
CA VAL A 175 4.42 10.15 -5.31
C VAL A 175 5.64 10.88 -4.76
N ALA A 176 6.67 10.13 -4.37
CA ALA A 176 7.91 10.68 -3.83
C ALA A 176 8.66 11.56 -4.85
N GLU A 177 8.68 11.17 -6.13
CA GLU A 177 9.21 12.01 -7.21
C GLU A 177 8.47 13.35 -7.33
N ARG A 178 7.13 13.32 -7.27
CA ARG A 178 6.31 14.54 -7.39
C ARG A 178 6.52 15.48 -6.21
N VAL A 179 6.58 14.94 -4.99
CA VAL A 179 6.87 15.73 -3.78
C VAL A 179 8.29 16.33 -3.85
N GLY A 180 9.28 15.54 -4.26
CA GLY A 180 10.66 16.01 -4.41
C GLY A 180 10.81 17.12 -5.46
N LEU A 181 10.13 17.00 -6.61
CA LEU A 181 10.09 18.05 -7.63
C LEU A 181 9.43 19.32 -7.11
N ALA A 182 8.27 19.20 -6.47
CA ALA A 182 7.53 20.34 -5.96
C ALA A 182 8.29 21.12 -4.86
N MET A 183 9.12 20.45 -4.06
CA MET A 183 10.05 21.11 -3.13
C MET A 183 11.23 21.79 -3.85
N GLY A 184 11.71 21.22 -4.96
CA GLY A 184 12.79 21.82 -5.77
C GLY A 184 12.39 23.15 -6.43
N ASP A 185 11.12 23.25 -6.84
CA ASP A 185 10.55 24.46 -7.47
C ASP A 185 10.42 25.66 -6.50
N VAL A 186 10.52 25.41 -5.18
CA VAL A 186 10.47 26.47 -4.15
C VAL A 186 11.81 27.21 -4.00
N LEU A 187 12.93 26.62 -4.45
CA LEU A 187 14.24 27.24 -4.29
C LEU A 187 14.44 28.38 -5.31
N PRO A 188 14.86 29.60 -4.88
CA PRO A 188 15.16 30.71 -5.78
C PRO A 188 16.17 30.32 -6.86
N GLU A 189 15.96 30.76 -8.11
CA GLU A 189 16.82 30.44 -9.25
C GLU A 189 18.29 30.82 -9.00
N GLU A 190 18.55 31.90 -8.24
CA GLU A 190 19.91 32.33 -7.90
C GLU A 190 20.63 31.36 -6.95
N MET A 191 19.89 30.61 -6.12
CA MET A 191 20.45 29.60 -5.22
C MET A 191 20.61 28.23 -5.88
N GLN A 192 19.83 27.89 -6.90
CA GLN A 192 19.92 26.57 -7.56
C GLN A 192 21.30 26.29 -8.16
N ALA A 193 21.95 27.29 -8.76
CA ALA A 193 23.27 27.12 -9.39
C ALA A 193 24.43 26.98 -8.37
N MET A 194 24.30 27.61 -7.19
CA MET A 194 25.29 27.55 -6.10
C MET A 194 25.04 26.39 -5.14
N ALA A 195 23.82 25.85 -5.12
CA ALA A 195 23.38 24.80 -4.22
C ALA A 195 23.51 23.39 -4.81
N GLY A 196 24.11 23.17 -5.98
CA GLY A 196 24.18 21.85 -6.63
C GLY A 196 24.55 20.68 -5.69
N PRO A 197 25.66 20.76 -4.93
CA PRO A 197 26.01 19.74 -3.92
C PRO A 197 25.00 19.67 -2.75
N LEU A 198 24.44 20.79 -2.34
CA LEU A 198 23.42 20.88 -1.28
C LEU A 198 22.09 20.24 -1.72
N ILE A 199 21.70 20.40 -2.99
CA ILE A 199 20.50 19.80 -3.60
C ILE A 199 20.64 18.28 -3.65
N GLY A 200 21.83 17.77 -4.01
CA GLY A 200 22.12 16.34 -3.95
C GLY A 200 21.95 15.78 -2.52
N MET A 201 22.47 16.49 -1.52
CA MET A 201 22.33 16.13 -0.11
C MET A 201 20.88 16.22 0.39
N MET A 202 20.12 17.23 -0.04
CA MET A 202 18.69 17.34 0.29
C MET A 202 17.87 16.21 -0.33
N ARG A 203 18.20 15.79 -1.56
CA ARG A 203 17.55 14.66 -2.23
C ARG A 203 17.85 13.34 -1.52
N SER A 204 19.10 13.09 -1.15
CA SER A 204 19.47 11.86 -0.41
C SER A 204 18.83 11.83 0.98
N MET A 205 18.77 12.99 1.66
CA MET A 205 18.07 13.13 2.94
C MET A 205 16.56 12.94 2.82
N GLY A 206 15.94 13.47 1.77
CA GLY A 206 14.53 13.25 1.45
C GLY A 206 14.23 11.78 1.17
N GLY A 207 15.03 11.14 0.31
CA GLY A 207 14.90 9.72 0.00
C GLY A 207 15.10 8.82 1.21
N ALA A 208 15.99 9.18 2.15
CA ALA A 208 16.13 8.50 3.42
C ALA A 208 14.89 8.71 4.31
N MET A 209 14.41 9.95 4.49
CA MET A 209 13.19 10.22 5.28
C MET A 209 11.99 9.41 4.77
N PHE A 210 11.76 9.38 3.46
CA PHE A 210 10.75 8.52 2.84
C PHE A 210 11.02 7.05 3.14
N GLY A 211 12.25 6.58 2.91
CA GLY A 211 12.64 5.19 3.20
C GLY A 211 12.33 4.78 4.64
N GLN A 212 12.58 5.65 5.62
CA GLN A 212 12.29 5.40 7.03
C GLN A 212 10.78 5.28 7.30
N GLN A 213 9.99 6.25 6.83
CA GLN A 213 8.54 6.25 7.02
C GLN A 213 7.89 5.05 6.34
N ILE A 214 8.30 4.73 5.11
CA ILE A 214 7.81 3.60 4.34
C ILE A 214 8.17 2.28 5.03
N GLY A 215 9.43 2.14 5.45
CA GLY A 215 9.89 0.95 6.16
C GLY A 215 9.08 0.68 7.43
N HIS A 216 8.85 1.72 8.24
CA HIS A 216 8.03 1.58 9.44
C HIS A 216 6.58 1.20 9.10
N ALA A 217 5.95 1.88 8.15
CA ALA A 217 4.56 1.63 7.77
C ALA A 217 4.36 0.22 7.18
N VAL A 218 5.28 -0.25 6.33
CA VAL A 218 5.26 -1.61 5.78
C VAL A 218 5.54 -2.66 6.87
N GLY A 219 6.46 -2.38 7.79
CA GLY A 219 6.77 -3.26 8.91
C GLY A 219 5.60 -3.44 9.89
N VAL A 220 4.90 -2.35 10.22
CA VAL A 220 3.68 -2.41 11.04
C VAL A 220 2.58 -3.17 10.30
N LEU A 221 2.37 -2.89 9.02
CA LEU A 221 1.37 -3.57 8.20
C LEU A 221 1.62 -5.08 8.10
N ALA A 222 2.88 -5.51 7.99
CA ALA A 222 3.26 -6.92 7.95
C ALA A 222 2.86 -7.68 9.24
N GLY A 223 2.69 -7.00 10.37
CA GLY A 223 2.15 -7.58 11.60
C GLY A 223 0.65 -7.90 11.55
N GLU A 224 -0.07 -7.25 10.64
CA GLU A 224 -1.52 -7.25 10.62
C GLU A 224 -2.14 -8.10 9.52
N VAL A 225 -1.51 -8.11 8.35
CA VAL A 225 -1.99 -8.80 7.17
C VAL A 225 -1.89 -10.31 7.35
N VAL A 226 -2.91 -11.04 6.97
CA VAL A 226 -2.96 -12.50 6.94
C VAL A 226 -2.66 -13.08 5.55
N GLY A 227 -2.63 -12.25 4.50
CA GLY A 227 -2.32 -12.63 3.12
C GLY A 227 -1.71 -11.50 2.27
N SER A 228 -1.63 -11.72 0.96
CA SER A 228 -1.01 -10.73 0.04
C SER A 228 -1.98 -9.68 -0.50
N THR A 229 -3.28 -9.89 -0.29
CA THR A 229 -4.35 -9.09 -0.90
C THR A 229 -5.24 -8.36 0.11
N ASP A 230 -4.90 -8.40 1.41
CA ASP A 230 -5.79 -7.91 2.48
C ASP A 230 -6.17 -6.43 2.42
N ILE A 231 -5.37 -5.64 1.70
CA ILE A 231 -5.58 -4.21 1.50
C ILE A 231 -6.34 -3.90 0.20
N GLY A 232 -6.87 -4.91 -0.49
CA GLY A 232 -7.58 -4.78 -1.76
C GLY A 232 -6.68 -4.58 -2.99
N LEU A 233 -5.35 -4.58 -2.82
CA LEU A 233 -4.36 -4.55 -3.91
C LEU A 233 -3.59 -5.86 -4.01
N PRO A 234 -3.19 -6.29 -5.22
CA PRO A 234 -2.34 -7.46 -5.42
C PRO A 234 -0.88 -7.10 -5.16
N LEU A 235 -0.47 -7.13 -3.88
CA LEU A 235 0.90 -6.77 -3.47
C LEU A 235 1.92 -7.87 -3.72
N GLY A 236 1.49 -9.14 -3.73
CA GLY A 236 2.36 -10.27 -4.00
C GLY A 236 2.70 -10.44 -5.48
N PRO A 237 3.70 -11.28 -5.81
CA PRO A 237 3.95 -11.67 -7.20
C PRO A 237 2.71 -12.34 -7.82
N SER A 238 2.47 -12.09 -9.11
CA SER A 238 1.33 -12.65 -9.83
C SER A 238 1.25 -14.18 -9.71
N GLY A 239 0.03 -14.70 -9.49
CA GLY A 239 -0.24 -16.13 -9.38
C GLY A 239 0.24 -16.78 -8.07
N LYS A 240 0.63 -16.00 -7.06
CA LYS A 240 1.00 -16.51 -5.73
C LYS A 240 -0.06 -16.13 -4.70
N ALA A 241 -0.86 -17.10 -4.30
CA ALA A 241 -1.75 -16.97 -3.14
C ALA A 241 -0.91 -17.13 -1.87
N ALA A 242 -0.71 -16.05 -1.12
CA ALA A 242 0.12 -16.07 0.07
C ALA A 242 -0.69 -15.94 1.34
N LEU A 243 -0.31 -16.71 2.36
CA LEU A 243 -0.87 -16.61 3.71
C LEU A 243 0.25 -16.53 4.76
N LEU A 244 0.02 -15.80 5.85
CA LEU A 244 0.95 -15.63 6.96
C LEU A 244 0.50 -16.45 8.18
N PRO A 245 1.06 -17.65 8.44
CA PRO A 245 0.57 -18.55 9.48
C PRO A 245 0.54 -17.94 10.89
N VAL A 246 1.57 -17.17 11.26
CA VAL A 246 1.66 -16.48 12.56
C VAL A 246 0.51 -15.47 12.72
N ASN A 247 0.18 -14.73 11.67
CA ASN A 247 -0.87 -13.71 11.71
C ASN A 247 -2.26 -14.36 11.71
N ILE A 248 -2.43 -15.47 11.00
CA ILE A 248 -3.67 -16.27 11.04
C ILE A 248 -3.91 -16.83 12.45
N GLU A 249 -2.87 -17.31 13.11
CA GLU A 249 -2.98 -17.79 14.49
C GLU A 249 -3.35 -16.66 15.46
N THR A 250 -2.68 -15.52 15.35
CA THR A 250 -2.96 -14.33 16.16
C THR A 250 -4.39 -13.82 15.92
N PHE A 251 -4.84 -13.79 14.67
CA PHE A 251 -6.20 -13.41 14.28
C PHE A 251 -7.26 -14.34 14.89
N GLY A 252 -7.00 -15.65 14.95
CA GLY A 252 -7.95 -16.64 15.45
C GLY A 252 -7.99 -16.81 16.98
N LYS A 253 -6.98 -16.33 17.71
CA LYS A 253 -6.71 -16.66 19.13
C LYS A 253 -7.91 -16.44 20.06
N ASP A 254 -8.64 -15.34 19.89
CA ASP A 254 -9.71 -14.93 20.79
C ASP A 254 -11.12 -15.14 20.20
N LEU A 255 -11.22 -15.81 19.05
CA LEU A 255 -12.51 -16.03 18.37
C LEU A 255 -13.26 -17.27 18.88
N GLY A 256 -12.56 -18.20 19.53
CA GLY A 256 -13.14 -19.50 19.91
C GLY A 256 -13.52 -20.38 18.70
N ILE A 257 -12.92 -20.11 17.53
CA ILE A 257 -13.15 -20.83 16.26
C ILE A 257 -11.93 -21.71 15.98
N ASP A 258 -12.14 -22.89 15.40
CA ASP A 258 -11.06 -23.79 15.02
C ASP A 258 -10.06 -23.11 14.06
N LYS A 259 -8.75 -23.27 14.33
CA LYS A 259 -7.67 -22.65 13.54
C LYS A 259 -7.74 -23.01 12.06
N ASN A 260 -8.21 -24.21 11.72
CA ASN A 260 -8.33 -24.64 10.33
C ASN A 260 -9.53 -23.98 9.64
N GLU A 261 -10.65 -23.75 10.33
CA GLU A 261 -11.78 -22.98 9.79
C GLU A 261 -11.36 -21.53 9.54
N VAL A 262 -10.66 -20.90 10.50
CA VAL A 262 -10.09 -19.55 10.31
C VAL A 262 -9.16 -19.52 9.10
N ARG A 263 -8.21 -20.44 9.01
CA ARG A 263 -7.25 -20.52 7.89
C ARG A 263 -7.98 -20.71 6.56
N LEU A 264 -8.95 -21.61 6.49
CA LEU A 264 -9.69 -21.90 5.26
C LEU A 264 -10.52 -20.70 4.82
N TYR A 265 -11.19 -20.01 5.75
CA TYR A 265 -11.93 -18.80 5.43
C TYR A 265 -11.04 -17.69 4.87
N LEU A 266 -9.85 -17.49 5.45
CA LEU A 266 -8.88 -16.52 4.95
C LEU A 266 -8.27 -16.96 3.61
N ALA A 267 -8.07 -18.26 3.41
CA ALA A 267 -7.65 -18.83 2.13
C ALA A 267 -8.69 -18.60 1.02
N LEU A 268 -10.00 -18.70 1.32
CA LEU A 268 -11.09 -18.35 0.39
C LEU A 268 -10.99 -16.90 -0.07
N ARG A 269 -10.72 -15.97 0.85
CA ARG A 269 -10.54 -14.55 0.51
C ARG A 269 -9.32 -14.32 -0.37
N GLU A 270 -8.17 -14.87 0.00
CA GLU A 270 -6.95 -14.74 -0.80
C GLU A 270 -7.16 -15.34 -2.21
N ALA A 271 -7.71 -16.56 -2.30
CA ALA A 271 -7.98 -17.21 -3.59
C ALA A 271 -8.98 -16.43 -4.45
N ALA A 272 -10.04 -15.85 -3.87
CA ALA A 272 -10.99 -15.02 -4.59
C ALA A 272 -10.33 -13.76 -5.18
N HIS A 273 -9.48 -13.06 -4.43
CA HIS A 273 -8.70 -11.95 -4.97
C HIS A 273 -7.78 -12.39 -6.11
N GLN A 274 -7.09 -13.53 -5.96
CA GLN A 274 -6.21 -14.05 -7.01
C GLN A 274 -7.00 -14.36 -8.29
N ARG A 275 -8.21 -14.94 -8.19
CA ARG A 275 -9.10 -15.14 -9.35
C ARG A 275 -9.45 -13.83 -10.02
N LEU A 276 -9.86 -12.82 -9.23
CA LEU A 276 -10.24 -11.53 -9.77
C LEU A 276 -9.07 -10.86 -10.52
N PHE A 277 -7.91 -10.72 -9.88
CA PHE A 277 -6.77 -10.05 -10.49
C PHE A 277 -6.13 -10.84 -11.64
N ALA A 278 -6.28 -12.17 -11.67
CA ALA A 278 -5.80 -12.99 -12.78
C ALA A 278 -6.68 -12.83 -14.03
N HIS A 279 -8.01 -12.68 -13.87
CA HIS A 279 -8.96 -12.70 -14.98
C HIS A 279 -9.51 -11.31 -15.35
N VAL A 280 -9.20 -10.27 -14.58
CA VAL A 280 -9.57 -8.88 -14.84
C VAL A 280 -8.32 -8.03 -15.09
N PRO A 281 -7.70 -8.12 -16.29
CA PRO A 281 -6.36 -7.57 -16.54
C PRO A 281 -6.29 -6.04 -16.44
N TRP A 282 -7.40 -5.34 -16.66
CA TRP A 282 -7.46 -3.88 -16.57
C TRP A 282 -7.48 -3.38 -15.11
N LEU A 283 -7.87 -4.22 -14.14
CA LEU A 283 -8.13 -3.79 -12.77
C LEU A 283 -6.88 -3.27 -12.07
N ARG A 284 -5.73 -3.93 -12.24
CA ARG A 284 -4.45 -3.46 -11.69
C ARG A 284 -4.12 -2.07 -12.22
N SER A 285 -4.14 -1.89 -13.54
CA SER A 285 -3.84 -0.59 -14.16
C SER A 285 -4.84 0.49 -13.75
N HIS A 286 -6.11 0.13 -13.55
CA HIS A 286 -7.14 1.07 -13.09
C HIS A 286 -6.86 1.56 -11.65
N LEU A 287 -6.57 0.65 -10.73
CA LEU A 287 -6.23 1.00 -9.33
C LEU A 287 -4.95 1.82 -9.25
N PHE A 288 -3.90 1.40 -9.96
CA PHE A 288 -2.59 2.08 -9.94
C PHE A 288 -2.65 3.44 -10.65
N GLY A 289 -3.40 3.53 -11.74
CA GLY A 289 -3.66 4.79 -12.45
C GLY A 289 -4.46 5.79 -11.61
N ALA A 290 -5.32 5.33 -10.70
CA ALA A 290 -6.00 6.21 -9.75
C ALA A 290 -5.02 6.81 -8.72
N VAL A 291 -4.08 6.01 -8.21
CA VAL A 291 -2.99 6.46 -7.33
C VAL A 291 -2.08 7.46 -8.07
N GLU A 292 -1.65 7.15 -9.29
CA GLU A 292 -0.85 8.07 -10.11
C GLU A 292 -1.60 9.37 -10.43
N GLY A 293 -2.91 9.25 -10.72
CA GLY A 293 -3.79 10.39 -10.94
C GLY A 293 -3.86 11.33 -9.73
N TYR A 294 -3.90 10.78 -8.52
CA TYR A 294 -3.81 11.55 -7.29
C TYR A 294 -2.43 12.20 -7.14
N ALA A 295 -1.35 11.44 -7.33
CA ALA A 295 0.04 11.92 -7.22
C ALA A 295 0.33 13.10 -8.16
N ARG A 296 -0.18 13.06 -9.40
CA ARG A 296 -0.06 14.17 -10.37
C ARG A 296 -0.75 15.46 -9.93
N GLY A 297 -1.75 15.36 -9.07
CA GLY A 297 -2.47 16.51 -8.53
C GLY A 297 -1.75 17.21 -7.37
N ILE A 298 -0.69 16.60 -6.82
CA ILE A 298 0.10 17.18 -5.73
C ILE A 298 0.78 18.45 -6.24
N LYS A 299 0.40 19.58 -5.65
CA LYS A 299 1.02 20.88 -5.86
C LYS A 299 1.40 21.47 -4.51
N VAL A 300 2.59 22.05 -4.44
CA VAL A 300 2.97 22.88 -3.29
C VAL A 300 2.27 24.22 -3.44
N ASP A 301 1.52 24.62 -2.41
CA ASP A 301 0.93 25.94 -2.33
C ASP A 301 2.03 26.95 -1.95
N THR A 302 2.72 27.47 -2.98
CA THR A 302 3.83 28.40 -2.79
C THR A 302 3.39 29.70 -2.11
N ALA A 303 2.13 30.13 -2.28
CA ALA A 303 1.60 31.31 -1.63
C ALA A 303 1.46 31.10 -0.12
N LYS A 304 0.91 29.96 0.31
CA LYS A 304 0.91 29.59 1.74
C LYS A 304 2.33 29.43 2.28
N LEU A 305 3.24 28.88 1.48
CA LEU A 305 4.64 28.71 1.89
C LEU A 305 5.35 30.06 2.10
N GLU A 306 5.13 31.02 1.20
CA GLU A 306 5.61 32.41 1.31
C GLU A 306 5.02 33.12 2.52
N ASP A 307 3.72 32.96 2.77
CA ASP A 307 3.05 33.53 3.94
C ASP A 307 3.61 32.97 5.26
N VAL A 308 3.92 31.68 5.31
CA VAL A 308 4.50 31.02 6.49
C VAL A 308 5.97 31.41 6.67
N VAL A 309 6.77 31.41 5.60
CA VAL A 309 8.17 31.84 5.64
C VAL A 309 8.30 33.31 6.02
N GLY A 310 7.37 34.16 5.56
CA GLY A 310 7.30 35.57 5.95
C GLY A 310 6.93 35.80 7.43
N GLN A 311 6.31 34.81 8.09
CA GLN A 311 5.93 34.85 9.50
C GLN A 311 6.95 34.18 10.43
N LEU A 312 7.89 33.40 9.88
CA LEU A 312 8.94 32.74 10.64
C LEU A 312 10.05 33.73 11.01
N ASP A 313 10.33 33.85 12.32
CA ASP A 313 11.48 34.61 12.80
C ASP A 313 12.78 33.83 12.51
N PRO A 314 13.70 34.36 11.68
CA PRO A 314 14.98 33.70 11.39
C PRO A 314 15.85 33.45 12.63
N GLN A 315 15.54 34.09 13.76
CA GLN A 315 16.25 33.92 15.02
C GLN A 315 15.73 32.78 15.89
N ASN A 316 14.61 32.14 15.50
CA ASN A 316 13.98 31.10 16.32
C ASN A 316 13.77 29.77 15.57
N PRO A 317 14.82 28.94 15.43
CA PRO A 317 14.77 27.68 14.68
C PRO A 317 13.83 26.62 15.27
N GLU A 318 13.44 26.75 16.55
CA GLU A 318 12.49 25.84 17.20
C GLU A 318 11.05 26.03 16.66
N GLN A 319 10.66 27.26 16.30
CA GLN A 319 9.35 27.53 15.70
C GLN A 319 9.21 26.90 14.32
N LEU A 320 10.30 26.84 13.55
CA LEU A 320 10.32 26.15 12.26
C LEU A 320 10.14 24.63 12.44
N GLN A 321 10.78 24.04 13.46
CA GLN A 321 10.58 22.62 13.79
C GLN A 321 9.14 22.32 14.22
N GLU A 322 8.53 23.14 15.07
CA GLU A 322 7.12 22.97 15.47
C GLU A 322 6.15 23.17 14.31
N ALA A 323 6.36 24.20 13.47
CA ALA A 323 5.48 24.47 12.33
C ALA A 323 5.53 23.36 11.27
N LEU A 324 6.71 22.78 11.01
CA LEU A 324 6.88 21.62 10.14
C LEU A 324 6.21 20.36 10.73
N GLN A 325 6.27 20.16 12.05
CA GLN A 325 5.63 19.01 12.72
C GLN A 325 4.11 19.15 12.81
N GLN A 326 3.56 20.36 12.85
CA GLN A 326 2.12 20.62 12.92
C GLN A 326 1.39 20.48 11.57
N GLY A 327 2.08 20.08 10.50
CA GLY A 327 1.45 19.87 9.19
C GLY A 327 1.00 21.17 8.53
N MET A 328 1.57 22.32 8.92
CA MET A 328 1.24 23.66 8.40
C MET A 328 1.49 23.79 6.88
N PHE A 329 2.17 22.80 6.28
CA PHE A 329 2.47 22.67 4.85
C PHE A 329 1.67 21.57 4.14
N GLN A 330 0.64 20.97 4.77
CA GLN A 330 -0.22 20.01 4.07
C GLN A 330 -1.05 20.76 3.01
N PRO A 331 -0.85 20.48 1.71
CA PRO A 331 -1.68 21.05 0.67
C PRO A 331 -3.12 20.57 0.86
N GLU A 332 -4.10 21.46 0.68
CA GLU A 332 -5.48 21.02 0.58
C GLU A 332 -5.70 20.23 -0.72
N ASP A 333 -6.39 19.10 -0.64
CA ASP A 333 -6.69 18.31 -1.82
C ASP A 333 -7.46 19.12 -2.86
N THR A 334 -6.88 19.22 -4.05
CA THR A 334 -7.53 19.80 -5.22
C THR A 334 -8.78 19.00 -5.61
N PRO A 335 -9.76 19.59 -6.33
CA PRO A 335 -10.92 18.85 -6.83
C PRO A 335 -10.54 17.59 -7.65
N ALA A 336 -9.42 17.66 -8.39
CA ALA A 336 -8.90 16.52 -9.15
C ALA A 336 -8.37 15.41 -8.24
N GLN A 337 -7.65 15.75 -7.16
CA GLN A 337 -7.20 14.79 -6.14
C GLN A 337 -8.38 14.13 -5.42
N LYS A 338 -9.38 14.91 -5.01
CA LYS A 338 -10.62 14.39 -4.41
C LYS A 338 -11.34 13.40 -5.34
N ALA A 339 -11.41 13.71 -6.64
CA ALA A 339 -12.00 12.82 -7.62
C ALA A 339 -11.14 11.56 -7.90
N ALA A 340 -9.81 11.65 -7.83
CA ALA A 340 -8.93 10.47 -7.92
C ALA A 340 -9.07 9.56 -6.70
N LEU A 341 -9.06 10.14 -5.49
CA LEU A 341 -9.29 9.42 -4.24
C LEU A 341 -10.66 8.72 -4.23
N ALA A 342 -11.73 9.44 -4.58
CA ALA A 342 -13.07 8.85 -4.62
C ALA A 342 -13.19 7.68 -5.62
N ARG A 343 -12.46 7.74 -6.76
CA ARG A 343 -12.39 6.64 -7.72
C ARG A 343 -11.64 5.43 -7.13
N LEU A 344 -10.50 5.66 -6.49
CA LEU A 344 -9.73 4.61 -5.83
C LEU A 344 -10.53 3.94 -4.71
N GLU A 345 -11.17 4.73 -3.84
CA GLU A 345 -12.02 4.23 -2.76
C GLU A 345 -13.19 3.38 -3.30
N THR A 346 -13.84 3.85 -4.37
CA THR A 346 -14.94 3.12 -5.01
C THR A 346 -14.44 1.81 -5.60
N ALA A 347 -13.32 1.82 -6.33
CA ALA A 347 -12.76 0.62 -6.93
C ALA A 347 -12.34 -0.42 -5.88
N LEU A 348 -11.64 0.00 -4.82
CA LEU A 348 -11.28 -0.88 -3.69
C LEU A 348 -12.51 -1.42 -2.98
N ALA A 349 -13.55 -0.59 -2.78
CA ALA A 349 -14.79 -1.04 -2.17
C ALA A 349 -15.50 -2.10 -3.02
N LEU A 350 -15.51 -1.95 -4.34
CA LEU A 350 -16.10 -2.91 -5.27
C LEU A 350 -15.35 -4.23 -5.28
N VAL A 351 -14.01 -4.21 -5.33
CA VAL A 351 -13.18 -5.42 -5.22
C VAL A 351 -13.54 -6.19 -3.96
N GLU A 352 -13.59 -5.50 -2.83
CA GLU A 352 -13.80 -6.13 -1.53
C GLU A 352 -15.23 -6.59 -1.30
N GLY A 353 -16.21 -5.84 -1.80
CA GLY A 353 -17.61 -6.24 -1.78
C GLY A 353 -17.85 -7.48 -2.63
N TRP A 354 -17.19 -7.60 -3.78
CA TRP A 354 -17.28 -8.77 -4.63
C TRP A 354 -16.64 -10.00 -3.95
N VAL A 355 -15.44 -9.85 -3.39
CA VAL A 355 -14.77 -10.93 -2.64
C VAL A 355 -15.65 -11.39 -1.47
N ASP A 356 -16.24 -10.46 -0.72
CA ASP A 356 -17.14 -10.77 0.37
C ASP A 356 -18.38 -11.56 -0.08
N ALA A 357 -18.99 -11.20 -1.22
CA ALA A 357 -20.13 -11.93 -1.78
C ALA A 357 -19.75 -13.36 -2.23
N VAL A 358 -18.65 -13.50 -2.97
CA VAL A 358 -18.16 -14.80 -3.47
C VAL A 358 -17.76 -15.72 -2.32
N VAL A 359 -16.99 -15.20 -1.35
CA VAL A 359 -16.54 -15.99 -0.19
C VAL A 359 -17.72 -16.38 0.69
N HIS A 360 -18.70 -15.49 0.89
CA HIS A 360 -19.91 -15.84 1.63
C HIS A 360 -20.66 -17.00 0.97
N ALA A 361 -20.85 -16.95 -0.35
CA ALA A 361 -21.49 -18.02 -1.11
C ALA A 361 -20.74 -19.35 -1.00
N ALA A 362 -19.40 -19.33 -1.10
CA ALA A 362 -18.56 -20.53 -1.00
C ALA A 362 -18.51 -21.12 0.44
N ALA A 363 -18.44 -20.26 1.45
CA ALA A 363 -18.21 -20.66 2.84
C ALA A 363 -19.49 -21.06 3.59
N LYS A 364 -20.59 -20.30 3.41
CA LYS A 364 -21.81 -20.45 4.22
C LYS A 364 -22.39 -21.88 4.27
N PRO A 365 -22.42 -22.65 3.16
CA PRO A 365 -22.97 -24.01 3.20
C PRO A 365 -22.06 -25.03 3.91
N ARG A 366 -20.78 -24.69 4.14
CA ARG A 366 -19.71 -25.64 4.49
C ARG A 366 -19.03 -25.33 5.83
N LEU A 367 -19.03 -24.07 6.26
CA LEU A 367 -18.41 -23.61 7.50
C LEU A 367 -19.47 -23.05 8.45
N ALA A 368 -19.62 -23.70 9.61
CA ALA A 368 -20.53 -23.23 10.65
C ALA A 368 -20.14 -21.84 11.17
N SER A 369 -18.84 -21.53 11.19
CA SER A 369 -18.31 -20.25 11.66
C SER A 369 -18.29 -19.13 10.60
N ALA A 370 -18.76 -19.37 9.38
CA ALA A 370 -18.64 -18.44 8.26
C ALA A 370 -19.17 -17.03 8.57
N ASP A 371 -20.36 -16.92 9.15
CA ASP A 371 -20.97 -15.62 9.46
C ASP A 371 -20.20 -14.88 10.57
N ALA A 372 -19.67 -15.61 11.56
CA ALA A 372 -18.86 -15.04 12.63
C ALA A 372 -17.51 -14.51 12.10
N LEU A 373 -16.85 -15.25 11.21
CA LEU A 373 -15.60 -14.84 10.56
C LEU A 373 -15.82 -13.63 9.64
N ARG A 374 -16.92 -13.64 8.87
CA ARG A 374 -17.33 -12.51 8.02
C ARG A 374 -17.55 -11.25 8.84
N GLU A 375 -18.29 -11.35 9.94
CA GLU A 375 -18.54 -10.22 10.84
C GLU A 375 -17.26 -9.71 11.52
N THR A 376 -16.36 -10.62 11.92
CA THR A 376 -15.07 -10.27 12.54
C THR A 376 -14.23 -9.41 11.60
N LEU A 377 -14.08 -9.82 10.33
CA LEU A 377 -13.34 -9.03 9.34
C LEU A 377 -14.02 -7.68 9.06
N ARG A 378 -15.35 -7.67 8.96
CA ARG A 378 -16.10 -6.43 8.74
C ARG A 378 -15.89 -5.41 9.86
N ARG A 379 -15.83 -5.86 11.12
CA ARG A 379 -15.53 -5.00 12.27
C ARG A 379 -14.12 -4.46 12.21
N ARG A 380 -13.13 -5.32 11.94
CA ARG A 380 -11.73 -4.94 11.83
C ARG A 380 -11.49 -3.85 10.78
N ARG A 381 -12.21 -3.92 9.66
CA ARG A 381 -12.17 -2.87 8.63
C ARG A 381 -12.92 -1.60 9.04
N ALA A 382 -14.05 -1.72 9.73
CA ALA A 382 -14.82 -0.56 10.17
C ALA A 382 -14.10 0.28 11.25
N THR A 383 -13.22 -0.34 12.05
CA THR A 383 -12.40 0.35 13.05
C THR A 383 -11.23 1.12 12.45
N GLY A 384 -10.90 0.87 11.18
CA GLY A 384 -9.67 1.34 10.53
C GLY A 384 -8.45 0.65 11.10
N GLY A 385 -7.69 -0.03 10.23
CA GLY A 385 -6.48 -0.76 10.62
C GLY A 385 -5.21 -0.04 10.18
N PRO A 386 -4.04 -0.45 10.67
CA PRO A 386 -2.73 -0.12 10.11
C PRO A 386 -2.62 -0.16 8.60
N ALA A 387 -3.41 -0.96 7.88
CA ALA A 387 -3.53 -0.84 6.42
C ALA A 387 -3.92 0.57 5.94
N GLU A 388 -4.99 1.14 6.51
CA GLU A 388 -5.45 2.50 6.19
C GLU A 388 -4.42 3.54 6.63
N GLN A 389 -3.82 3.36 7.82
CA GLN A 389 -2.76 4.25 8.30
C GLN A 389 -1.51 4.19 7.42
N THR A 390 -1.17 3.02 6.90
CA THR A 390 -0.06 2.83 5.97
C THR A 390 -0.34 3.54 4.65
N PHE A 391 -1.53 3.45 4.06
CA PHE A 391 -1.88 4.27 2.88
C PHE A 391 -1.88 5.77 3.16
N ALA A 392 -2.40 6.17 4.32
CA ALA A 392 -2.38 7.57 4.75
C ALA A 392 -0.94 8.09 4.90
N THR A 393 -0.03 7.27 5.45
CA THR A 393 1.37 7.63 5.64
C THR A 393 2.15 7.61 4.33
N LEU A 394 1.93 6.61 3.47
CA LEU A 394 2.71 6.37 2.25
C LEU A 394 2.32 7.30 1.10
N ILE A 395 1.04 7.62 0.97
CA ILE A 395 0.49 8.32 -0.20
C ILE A 395 -0.22 9.62 0.21
N GLY A 396 -0.39 9.88 1.51
CA GLY A 396 -1.24 10.97 2.00
C GLY A 396 -2.73 10.69 1.80
N LEU A 397 -3.11 9.42 1.60
CA LEU A 397 -4.48 9.02 1.30
C LEU A 397 -5.19 8.51 2.55
N GLU A 398 -6.10 9.29 3.11
CA GLU A 398 -7.07 8.77 4.07
C GLU A 398 -8.15 7.98 3.33
N LEU A 399 -7.93 6.67 3.16
CA LEU A 399 -8.98 5.78 2.67
C LEU A 399 -10.03 5.61 3.77
N ARG A 400 -11.24 6.11 3.55
CA ARG A 400 -12.33 5.95 4.52
C ARG A 400 -13.11 4.67 4.21
N PRO A 401 -13.28 3.74 5.17
CA PRO A 401 -13.99 2.48 4.96
C PRO A 401 -15.52 2.62 4.87
N ARG A 402 -16.02 3.79 4.43
CA ARG A 402 -17.46 4.11 4.45
C ARG A 402 -18.27 3.23 3.50
N ARG A 403 -17.68 2.83 2.36
CA ARG A 403 -18.43 2.23 1.24
C ARG A 403 -18.30 0.72 1.08
N LEU A 404 -17.51 0.06 1.92
CA LEU A 404 -17.34 -1.40 1.86
C LEU A 404 -18.67 -2.13 2.12
N ARG A 405 -19.46 -1.63 3.07
CA ARG A 405 -20.77 -2.22 3.39
C ARG A 405 -21.76 -2.08 2.24
N ASP A 406 -21.76 -0.92 1.60
CA ASP A 406 -22.64 -0.60 0.48
C ASP A 406 -22.29 -1.46 -0.72
N ALA A 407 -20.99 -1.61 -1.02
CA ALA A 407 -20.51 -2.50 -2.08
C ALA A 407 -20.86 -3.98 -1.81
N SER A 408 -20.62 -4.49 -0.60
CA SER A 408 -21.04 -5.86 -0.23
C SER A 408 -22.54 -6.09 -0.43
N ARG A 409 -23.38 -5.11 -0.06
CA ARG A 409 -24.83 -5.19 -0.24
C ARG A 409 -25.21 -5.19 -1.73
N LEU A 410 -24.59 -4.32 -2.51
CA LEU A 410 -24.81 -4.25 -3.95
C LEU A 410 -24.45 -5.57 -4.64
N TRP A 411 -23.28 -6.15 -4.36
CA TRP A 411 -22.87 -7.43 -4.96
C TRP A 411 -23.74 -8.60 -4.55
N ALA A 412 -24.20 -8.65 -3.29
CA ALA A 412 -25.17 -9.64 -2.86
C ALA A 412 -26.50 -9.51 -3.64
N SER A 413 -27.02 -8.29 -3.75
CA SER A 413 -28.26 -8.02 -4.48
C SER A 413 -28.15 -8.32 -5.98
N LEU A 414 -26.99 -8.04 -6.59
CA LEU A 414 -26.67 -8.42 -7.98
C LEU A 414 -26.65 -9.94 -8.16
N THR A 415 -26.07 -10.68 -7.21
CA THR A 415 -26.07 -12.15 -7.24
C THR A 415 -27.49 -12.69 -7.22
N ASP A 416 -28.34 -12.16 -6.33
CA ASP A 416 -29.73 -12.61 -6.18
C ASP A 416 -30.58 -12.29 -7.42
N ALA A 417 -30.37 -11.13 -8.05
CA ALA A 417 -31.16 -10.67 -9.18
C ALA A 417 -30.70 -11.21 -10.55
N ARG A 418 -29.37 -11.34 -10.76
CA ARG A 418 -28.77 -11.64 -12.06
C ARG A 418 -27.97 -12.96 -12.10
N GLY A 419 -27.86 -13.65 -10.97
CA GLY A 419 -27.06 -14.87 -10.85
C GLY A 419 -25.55 -14.60 -10.85
N VAL A 420 -24.77 -15.68 -10.80
CA VAL A 420 -23.30 -15.64 -10.75
C VAL A 420 -22.72 -15.01 -12.02
N ASP A 421 -23.17 -15.45 -13.20
CA ASP A 421 -22.64 -14.96 -14.48
C ASP A 421 -22.95 -13.48 -14.71
N GLY A 422 -24.19 -13.05 -14.42
CA GLY A 422 -24.58 -11.65 -14.58
C GLY A 422 -23.90 -10.71 -13.58
N ARG A 423 -23.54 -11.22 -12.39
CA ARG A 423 -22.70 -10.49 -11.42
C ARG A 423 -21.27 -10.37 -11.92
N ASP A 424 -20.64 -11.49 -12.26
CA ASP A 424 -19.21 -11.53 -12.58
C ASP A 424 -18.91 -10.87 -13.94
N GLY A 425 -19.87 -10.86 -14.87
CA GLY A 425 -19.78 -10.15 -16.15
C GLY A 425 -19.60 -8.63 -16.03
N LEU A 426 -19.90 -8.03 -14.87
CA LEU A 426 -19.60 -6.60 -14.65
C LEU A 426 -18.09 -6.29 -14.64
N TRP A 427 -17.24 -7.30 -14.48
CA TRP A 427 -15.79 -7.13 -14.54
C TRP A 427 -15.22 -7.12 -15.96
N GLU A 428 -16.03 -7.38 -17.00
CA GLU A 428 -15.56 -7.41 -18.39
C GLU A 428 -14.96 -6.06 -18.84
N HIS A 429 -15.51 -4.95 -18.34
CA HIS A 429 -15.04 -3.61 -18.70
C HIS A 429 -15.20 -2.61 -17.53
N PRO A 430 -14.27 -1.66 -17.32
CA PRO A 430 -14.37 -0.68 -16.24
C PRO A 430 -15.66 0.14 -16.25
N ASP A 431 -16.21 0.44 -17.42
CA ASP A 431 -17.46 1.23 -17.55
C ASP A 431 -18.72 0.47 -17.13
N MET A 432 -18.63 -0.84 -16.96
CA MET A 432 -19.74 -1.67 -16.48
C MET A 432 -19.81 -1.69 -14.95
N LEU A 433 -18.74 -1.25 -14.27
CA LEU A 433 -18.71 -1.24 -12.82
C LEU A 433 -19.69 -0.21 -12.23
N PRO A 434 -20.29 -0.53 -11.07
CA PRO A 434 -21.04 0.46 -10.31
C PRO A 434 -20.17 1.67 -9.97
N THR A 435 -20.75 2.85 -10.04
CA THR A 435 -20.10 4.09 -9.64
C THR A 435 -20.35 4.40 -8.18
N ALA A 436 -19.73 5.48 -7.72
CA ALA A 436 -19.99 6.08 -6.43
C ALA A 436 -21.50 6.31 -6.15
N THR A 437 -22.25 6.76 -7.14
CA THR A 437 -23.70 7.03 -7.01
C THR A 437 -24.50 5.73 -6.94
N ASP A 438 -24.06 4.70 -7.66
CA ASP A 438 -24.73 3.39 -7.66
C ASP A 438 -24.56 2.66 -6.31
N LEU A 439 -23.49 2.96 -5.56
CA LEU A 439 -23.34 2.48 -4.17
C LEU A 439 -24.33 3.18 -3.21
N ASP A 440 -24.76 4.41 -3.50
CA ASP A 440 -25.77 5.10 -2.69
C ASP A 440 -27.19 4.61 -3.00
N ASP A 441 -27.43 4.08 -4.21
CA ASP A 441 -28.69 3.42 -4.62
C ASP A 441 -28.43 2.05 -5.27
N PRO A 442 -28.12 1.01 -4.47
CA PRO A 442 -27.84 -0.32 -5.01
C PRO A 442 -29.01 -0.93 -5.78
N ASP A 443 -30.24 -0.68 -5.31
CA ASP A 443 -31.45 -1.26 -5.90
C ASP A 443 -31.68 -0.68 -7.30
N GLY A 444 -31.44 0.62 -7.49
CA GLY A 444 -31.51 1.28 -8.80
C GLY A 444 -30.51 0.73 -9.81
N PHE A 445 -29.27 0.42 -9.38
CA PHE A 445 -28.28 -0.20 -10.25
C PHE A 445 -28.65 -1.64 -10.62
N VAL A 446 -29.07 -2.45 -9.64
CA VAL A 446 -29.41 -3.87 -9.85
C VAL A 446 -30.53 -4.04 -10.88
N HIS A 447 -31.52 -3.16 -10.88
CA HIS A 447 -32.67 -3.21 -11.78
C HIS A 447 -32.53 -2.34 -13.04
N ARG A 448 -31.38 -1.68 -13.23
CA ARG A 448 -31.08 -0.98 -14.48
C ARG A 448 -31.08 -2.00 -15.61
N GLU A 449 -32.02 -1.85 -16.55
CA GLU A 449 -32.00 -2.59 -17.81
C GLU A 449 -30.65 -2.36 -18.47
N GLN A 450 -29.84 -3.41 -18.59
CA GLN A 450 -28.68 -3.36 -19.48
C GLN A 450 -29.22 -3.18 -20.90
N LEU A 451 -28.66 -2.22 -21.63
CA LEU A 451 -29.00 -2.01 -23.03
C LEU A 451 -28.84 -3.35 -23.75
N ASP A 452 -29.94 -3.85 -24.30
CA ASP A 452 -29.95 -5.10 -25.05
C ASP A 452 -29.20 -4.88 -26.37
N PHE A 453 -27.92 -5.23 -26.38
CA PHE A 453 -27.08 -5.15 -27.57
C PHE A 453 -27.34 -6.29 -28.56
N SER A 454 -28.29 -7.20 -28.30
CA SER A 454 -28.64 -8.27 -29.26
C SER A 454 -29.18 -7.71 -30.57
N GLU A 455 -29.90 -6.58 -30.53
CA GLU A 455 -30.31 -5.85 -31.74
C GLU A 455 -29.11 -5.22 -32.46
N LEU A 456 -28.11 -4.72 -31.72
CA LEU A 456 -26.89 -4.16 -32.32
C LEU A 456 -26.02 -5.24 -32.97
N ASP A 457 -25.89 -6.41 -32.33
CA ASP A 457 -25.16 -7.58 -32.82
C ASP A 457 -25.86 -8.19 -34.04
N LYS A 458 -27.20 -8.22 -34.03
CA LYS A 458 -28.01 -8.60 -35.18
C LYS A 458 -27.84 -7.61 -36.34
N MET A 459 -27.83 -6.30 -36.09
CA MET A 459 -27.58 -5.29 -37.14
C MET A 459 -26.16 -5.39 -37.71
N LEU A 460 -25.15 -5.66 -36.88
CA LEU A 460 -23.77 -5.88 -37.33
C LEU A 460 -23.62 -7.19 -38.11
N GLY A 461 -24.31 -8.25 -37.69
CA GLY A 461 -24.39 -9.53 -38.40
C GLY A 461 -25.10 -9.42 -39.74
N GLU A 462 -26.19 -8.65 -39.83
CA GLU A 462 -26.89 -8.34 -41.09
C GLU A 462 -26.02 -7.49 -42.03
N ALA A 463 -25.28 -6.51 -41.50
CA ALA A 463 -24.35 -5.68 -42.28
C ALA A 463 -23.14 -6.48 -42.78
N ALA A 464 -22.64 -7.44 -42.01
CA ALA A 464 -21.55 -8.33 -42.40
C ALA A 464 -22.00 -9.45 -43.36
N GLY A 465 -23.27 -9.87 -43.27
CA GLY A 465 -23.89 -10.89 -44.14
C GLY A 465 -24.42 -10.37 -45.48
N GLY A 466 -24.52 -9.05 -45.65
CA GLY A 466 -25.01 -8.37 -46.85
C GLY A 466 -24.03 -8.41 -48.03
N GLY A 467 -23.88 -9.58 -48.66
CA GLY A 467 -23.21 -9.72 -49.96
C GLY A 467 -23.86 -8.83 -51.03
N ALA A 468 -23.00 -8.14 -51.79
CA ALA A 468 -23.36 -7.20 -52.84
C ALA A 468 -24.46 -7.68 -53.81
N ALA A 469 -25.71 -7.25 -53.57
CA ALA A 469 -26.72 -7.24 -54.61
C ALA A 469 -26.48 -6.00 -55.49
N LYS A 470 -25.89 -6.21 -56.67
CA LYS A 470 -25.79 -5.17 -57.71
C LYS A 470 -27.19 -4.61 -57.98
N PRO A 471 -27.39 -3.28 -57.98
CA PRO A 471 -28.67 -2.73 -58.40
C PRO A 471 -28.85 -2.95 -59.90
N ASP A 472 -29.90 -3.69 -60.27
CA ASP A 472 -30.30 -3.94 -61.65
C ASP A 472 -30.95 -2.66 -62.21
N LEU A 473 -30.15 -1.83 -62.88
CA LEU A 473 -30.62 -0.64 -63.60
C LEU A 473 -31.29 -1.08 -64.91
N LYS A 474 -32.53 -1.56 -64.83
CA LYS A 474 -33.42 -1.60 -66.00
C LYS A 474 -34.05 -0.23 -66.20
N LYS A 475 -33.52 0.45 -67.21
CA LYS A 475 -34.05 1.65 -67.82
C LYS A 475 -35.36 1.27 -68.53
N ASP A 476 -36.49 1.76 -68.04
CA ASP A 476 -37.76 1.70 -68.78
C ASP A 476 -37.99 3.07 -69.41
N ASP A 477 -37.86 3.11 -70.73
CA ASP A 477 -38.02 4.30 -71.55
C ASP A 477 -39.51 4.66 -71.62
N GLY A 478 -39.81 5.92 -71.31
CA GLY A 478 -41.16 6.45 -71.35
C GLY A 478 -41.78 6.46 -72.75
N ASN A 479 -43.06 6.16 -72.81
CA ASN A 479 -43.95 6.65 -73.86
C ASN A 479 -45.33 7.00 -73.24
N GLY A 480 -45.94 8.07 -73.76
CA GLY A 480 -47.10 8.82 -73.24
C GLY A 480 -48.39 8.01 -73.02
N THR A 481 -49.48 8.58 -72.49
CA THR A 481 -50.10 9.85 -72.91
C THR A 481 -51.23 10.25 -71.93
N GLU A 482 -51.36 11.57 -71.70
CA GLU A 482 -52.59 12.41 -71.58
C GLU A 482 -53.68 12.24 -70.50
N GLY A 483 -54.13 13.42 -70.01
CA GLY A 483 -55.46 13.66 -69.38
C GLY A 483 -55.37 14.45 -68.05
N ASP A 484 -55.02 15.74 -68.02
CA ASP A 484 -55.89 16.92 -68.17
C ASP A 484 -56.80 17.22 -66.95
N GLY A 485 -56.75 18.46 -66.44
CA GLY A 485 -57.55 18.91 -65.30
C GLY A 485 -57.03 20.15 -64.53
N LYS A 486 -57.12 21.32 -65.18
CA LYS A 486 -57.30 22.68 -64.59
C LYS A 486 -58.24 22.71 -63.37
N ASP A 487 -58.30 23.68 -62.47
CA ASP A 487 -58.06 25.13 -62.52
C ASP A 487 -58.06 25.69 -61.08
N ASP A 488 -57.27 26.75 -60.86
CA ASP A 488 -57.52 28.00 -60.12
C ASP A 488 -58.34 27.98 -58.80
N GLY A 489 -57.81 28.47 -57.68
CA GLY A 489 -57.53 29.89 -57.42
C GLY A 489 -58.71 30.50 -56.63
N ASP A 490 -58.65 31.55 -55.84
CA ASP A 490 -57.61 32.48 -55.41
C ASP A 490 -58.28 33.40 -54.36
N LYS A 491 -57.57 33.78 -53.30
CA LYS A 491 -57.53 35.10 -52.64
C LYS A 491 -56.95 35.07 -51.23
#